data_AF-A0A1R3KC71-F1
#
_entry.id   AF-A0A1R3KC71-F1
#
_cell.length_a   1.000
_cell.length_b   1.000
_cell.length_c   1.000
_cell.angle_alpha   90.00
_cell.angle_beta   90.00
_cell.angle_gamma   90.00
#
_symmetry.space_group_name_H-M   'P 1'
#
loop_
_entity.id
_entity.type
_entity.pdbx_description
1 polymer ?
#
loop_
_entity_poly.entity_id
_entity_poly.type
_entity_poly.pdbx_seq_one_letter_code
_entity_poly.pdbx_strand_id
1 'polypeptide(L)'
;MSTSISDKAFTGVGNLIKLLPTGTVFIFQFLNPVLSNNGHCSTVNKVFTAILIALCGFSCAFSCFTDSYKGSDGLIHYAVATASGLWPSTNSDSVNLSKYKLRVGDFVHAFFSVIVFAVLSLLDSNTVQCFYPSFESTEKVLLMALPPVIGAISGSIFMAFPNTRNGIGYPSSDSSSNSSDE
;
A
#
# COMPACT_ATOMS: atom_id res chain seq x y z
N MET A 1 -18.55 11.20 -30.30
CA MET A 1 -17.26 11.35 -29.61
C MET A 1 -17.21 10.30 -28.53
N SER A 2 -16.32 9.31 -28.66
CA SER A 2 -16.30 8.08 -27.85
C SER A 2 -15.49 8.30 -26.56
N THR A 3 -16.12 8.89 -25.55
CA THR A 3 -15.58 9.04 -24.19
C THR A 3 -16.39 8.11 -23.27
N SER A 4 -15.98 6.85 -23.09
CA SER A 4 -16.71 5.99 -22.14
C SER A 4 -15.96 4.78 -21.58
N ILE A 5 -14.94 4.25 -22.24
CA ILE A 5 -14.27 3.02 -21.78
C ILE A 5 -12.81 3.28 -21.45
N SER A 6 -12.08 3.97 -22.32
CA SER A 6 -10.70 4.37 -22.04
C SER A 6 -10.62 5.29 -20.82
N ASP A 7 -11.46 6.32 -20.70
CA ASP A 7 -11.41 7.22 -19.54
C ASP A 7 -11.75 6.52 -18.23
N LYS A 8 -12.69 5.57 -18.24
CA LYS A 8 -13.02 4.77 -17.05
C LYS A 8 -11.95 3.73 -16.72
N ALA A 9 -11.32 3.14 -17.73
CA ALA A 9 -10.19 2.24 -17.56
C ALA A 9 -8.94 2.98 -17.07
N PHE A 10 -8.63 4.16 -17.61
CA PHE A 10 -7.54 5.02 -17.15
C PHE A 10 -7.82 5.64 -15.79
N THR A 11 -9.07 5.97 -15.48
CA THR A 11 -9.47 6.38 -14.12
C THR A 11 -9.39 5.18 -13.15
N GLY A 12 -9.76 3.98 -13.60
CA GLY A 12 -9.62 2.74 -12.84
C GLY A 12 -8.16 2.38 -12.57
N VAL A 13 -7.29 2.47 -13.58
CA VAL A 13 -5.83 2.27 -13.49
C VAL A 13 -5.18 3.38 -12.67
N GLY A 14 -5.59 4.63 -12.85
CA GLY A 14 -5.14 5.76 -12.05
C GLY A 14 -5.54 5.64 -10.59
N ASN A 15 -6.73 5.10 -10.30
CA ASN A 15 -7.16 4.78 -8.94
C ASN A 15 -6.45 3.54 -8.40
N LEU A 16 -6.09 2.55 -9.24
CA LEU A 16 -5.25 1.41 -8.87
C LEU A 16 -3.82 1.83 -8.54
N ILE A 17 -3.21 2.75 -9.30
CA ILE A 17 -1.88 3.33 -9.02
C ILE A 17 -1.91 4.10 -7.69
N LYS A 18 -3.02 4.77 -7.38
CA LYS A 18 -3.26 5.43 -6.08
C LYS A 18 -3.46 4.42 -4.93
N LEU A 19 -4.01 3.24 -5.20
CA LEU A 19 -4.27 2.18 -4.22
C LEU A 19 -3.08 1.25 -3.95
N LEU A 20 -2.04 1.31 -4.77
CA LEU A 20 -0.82 0.57 -4.52
C LEU A 20 -0.04 1.25 -3.38
N PRO A 21 0.48 0.48 -2.41
CA PRO A 21 1.60 0.92 -1.57
C PRO A 21 2.86 1.06 -2.44
N THR A 22 2.84 1.98 -3.42
CA THR A 22 3.88 2.11 -4.45
C THR A 22 5.22 2.41 -3.79
N GLY A 23 5.25 3.27 -2.77
CA GLY A 23 6.48 3.57 -2.03
C GLY A 23 7.09 2.33 -1.38
N THR A 24 6.32 1.58 -0.60
CA THR A 24 6.84 0.45 0.19
C THR A 24 7.21 -0.75 -0.70
N VAL A 25 6.39 -1.05 -1.71
CA VAL A 25 6.67 -2.11 -2.68
C VAL A 25 7.88 -1.74 -3.55
N PHE A 26 8.00 -0.49 -3.97
CA PHE A 26 9.16 -0.01 -4.73
C PHE A 26 10.45 -0.07 -3.90
N ILE A 27 10.41 0.37 -2.63
CA ILE A 27 11.55 0.25 -1.72
C ILE A 27 11.98 -1.21 -1.58
N PHE A 28 11.03 -2.12 -1.40
CA PHE A 28 11.31 -3.55 -1.36
C PHE A 28 12.00 -4.00 -2.67
N GLN A 29 11.40 -3.75 -3.83
CA GLN A 29 11.96 -4.15 -5.13
C GLN A 29 13.35 -3.57 -5.40
N PHE A 30 13.61 -2.35 -4.95
CA PHE A 30 14.89 -1.66 -5.12
C PHE A 30 15.98 -2.20 -4.20
N LEU A 31 15.68 -2.38 -2.91
CA LEU A 31 16.67 -2.80 -1.92
C LEU A 31 16.86 -4.32 -1.86
N ASN A 32 15.86 -5.10 -2.27
CA ASN A 32 15.89 -6.54 -2.11
C ASN A 32 17.02 -7.21 -2.91
N PRO A 33 17.32 -6.89 -4.18
CA PRO A 33 18.48 -7.45 -4.87
C PRO A 33 19.79 -7.16 -4.15
N VAL A 34 19.95 -5.96 -3.58
CA VAL A 34 21.15 -5.55 -2.84
C VAL A 34 21.31 -6.33 -1.54
N LEU A 35 20.24 -6.44 -0.75
CA LEU A 35 20.29 -7.10 0.57
C LEU A 35 20.34 -8.63 0.46
N SER A 36 19.69 -9.20 -0.57
CA SER A 36 19.69 -10.64 -0.83
C SER A 36 20.91 -11.13 -1.63
N ASN A 37 21.81 -10.23 -2.07
CA ASN A 37 22.91 -10.55 -2.98
C ASN A 37 22.39 -11.26 -4.25
N ASN A 38 21.38 -10.67 -4.89
CA ASN A 38 20.70 -11.20 -6.08
C ASN A 38 20.23 -12.66 -5.90
N GLY A 39 19.70 -12.98 -4.71
CA GLY A 39 19.22 -14.33 -4.37
C GLY A 39 20.30 -15.30 -3.88
N HIS A 40 21.59 -15.00 -4.04
CA HIS A 40 22.70 -15.82 -3.51
C HIS A 40 22.96 -15.49 -2.04
N CYS A 41 22.04 -15.92 -1.17
CA CYS A 41 22.05 -15.53 0.23
C CYS A 41 23.00 -16.34 1.12
N SER A 42 23.91 -15.64 1.79
CA SER A 42 24.51 -16.10 3.05
C SER A 42 23.55 -15.90 4.24
N THR A 43 23.90 -16.39 5.43
CA THR A 43 23.10 -16.18 6.66
C THR A 43 22.81 -14.70 6.92
N VAL A 44 23.78 -13.82 6.66
CA VAL A 44 23.63 -12.37 6.88
C VAL A 44 22.62 -11.76 5.91
N ASN A 45 22.70 -12.13 4.63
CA ASN A 45 21.75 -11.68 3.61
C ASN A 45 20.31 -12.09 3.95
N LYS A 46 20.12 -13.33 4.43
CA LYS A 46 18.80 -13.79 4.90
C LYS A 46 18.26 -12.90 6.02
N VAL A 47 19.10 -12.52 6.99
CA VAL A 47 18.68 -11.63 8.07
C VAL A 47 18.30 -10.25 7.52
N PHE A 48 19.12 -9.65 6.66
CA PHE A 48 18.81 -8.33 6.09
C PHE A 48 17.56 -8.34 5.22
N THR A 49 17.38 -9.33 4.36
CA THR A 49 16.17 -9.45 3.55
C THR A 49 14.94 -9.70 4.41
N ALA A 50 15.05 -10.51 5.48
CA ALA A 50 13.94 -10.72 6.42
C ALA A 50 13.54 -9.42 7.14
N ILE A 51 14.53 -8.63 7.57
CA ILE A 51 14.30 -7.31 8.17
C ILE A 51 13.61 -6.37 7.16
N LEU A 52 14.08 -6.33 5.91
CA LEU A 52 13.45 -5.53 4.86
C LEU A 52 11.99 -5.93 4.64
N ILE A 53 11.70 -7.23 4.50
CA ILE A 53 10.34 -7.74 4.33
C ILE A 53 9.47 -7.36 5.54
N ALA A 54 9.99 -7.51 6.76
CA ALA A 54 9.26 -7.16 7.98
C ALA A 54 8.95 -5.65 8.07
N LEU A 55 9.93 -4.79 7.76
CA LEU A 55 9.75 -3.34 7.76
C LEU A 55 8.76 -2.89 6.68
N CYS A 56 8.85 -3.45 5.48
CA CYS A 56 7.92 -3.16 4.40
C CYS A 56 6.51 -3.67 4.72
N GLY A 57 6.37 -4.91 5.21
CA GLY A 57 5.08 -5.44 5.65
C GLY A 57 4.44 -4.61 6.76
N PHE A 58 5.23 -4.20 7.76
CA PHE A 58 4.80 -3.30 8.81
C PHE A 58 4.37 -1.93 8.25
N SER A 59 5.14 -1.35 7.33
CA SER A 59 4.80 -0.08 6.68
C SER A 59 3.49 -0.17 5.89
N CYS A 60 3.25 -1.27 5.17
CA CYS A 60 1.99 -1.53 4.48
C CYS A 60 0.79 -1.61 5.44
N ALA A 61 0.96 -2.23 6.61
CA ALA A 61 -0.08 -2.28 7.63
C ALA A 61 -0.29 -0.89 8.28
N PHE A 62 0.79 -0.24 8.66
CA PHE A 62 0.77 1.04 9.38
C PHE A 62 0.14 2.15 8.55
N SER A 63 0.37 2.17 7.24
CA SER A 63 -0.22 3.16 6.33
C SER A 63 -1.75 3.08 6.26
N CYS A 64 -2.36 1.93 6.56
CA CYS A 64 -3.82 1.79 6.64
C CYS A 64 -4.43 2.53 7.83
N PHE A 65 -3.60 2.94 8.80
CA PHE A 65 -4.00 3.72 9.96
C PHE A 65 -3.57 5.19 9.86
N THR A 66 -2.96 5.61 8.76
CA THR A 66 -2.60 7.03 8.55
C THR A 66 -3.64 7.72 7.68
N ASP A 67 -3.80 9.01 7.92
CA ASP A 67 -4.71 9.86 7.17
C ASP A 67 -4.13 11.27 7.08
N SER A 68 -4.69 12.07 6.18
CA SER A 68 -4.38 13.49 6.09
C SER A 68 -5.63 14.34 6.27
N TYR A 69 -5.43 15.53 6.81
CA TYR A 69 -6.46 16.54 6.96
C TYR A 69 -5.89 17.93 6.70
N LYS A 70 -6.75 18.85 6.30
CA LYS A 70 -6.38 20.27 6.11
C LYS A 70 -6.60 21.00 7.42
N GLY A 71 -5.52 21.57 7.98
CA GLY A 71 -5.56 22.31 9.24
C GLY A 71 -6.20 23.70 9.10
N SER A 72 -6.36 24.39 10.23
CA SER A 72 -6.82 25.79 10.30
C SER A 72 -5.84 26.77 9.62
N ASP A 73 -4.59 26.36 9.44
CA ASP A 73 -3.54 27.05 8.68
C ASP A 73 -3.66 26.85 7.15
N GLY A 74 -4.60 26.02 6.70
CA GLY A 74 -4.76 25.65 5.29
C GLY A 74 -3.74 24.64 4.78
N LEU A 75 -2.83 24.16 5.62
CA LEU A 75 -1.80 23.16 5.27
C LEU A 75 -2.33 21.74 5.47
N ILE A 76 -1.76 20.78 4.74
CA ILE A 76 -2.08 19.36 4.89
C ILE A 76 -1.20 18.77 5.99
N HIS A 77 -1.84 18.19 6.99
CA HIS A 77 -1.19 17.50 8.11
C HIS A 77 -1.46 16.00 8.02
N TYR A 78 -0.44 15.18 8.26
CA TYR A 78 -0.56 13.72 8.33
C TYR A 78 -0.59 13.26 9.77
N ALA A 79 -1.50 12.33 10.07
CA ALA A 79 -1.69 11.83 11.42
C ALA A 79 -2.14 10.38 11.44
N VAL A 80 -2.03 9.75 12.61
CA VAL A 80 -2.42 8.37 12.86
C VAL A 80 -3.82 8.34 13.48
N ALA A 81 -4.65 7.42 13.01
CA ALA A 81 -5.97 7.17 13.54
C ALA A 81 -5.91 6.56 14.94
N THR A 82 -6.71 7.10 15.83
CA THR A 82 -6.90 6.65 17.22
C THR A 82 -8.38 6.39 17.47
N ALA A 83 -8.73 5.85 18.64
CA ALA A 83 -10.13 5.62 19.01
C ALA A 83 -10.97 6.91 19.07
N SER A 84 -10.31 8.06 19.31
CA SER A 84 -10.98 9.36 19.50
C SER A 84 -10.88 10.28 18.28
N GLY A 85 -10.02 9.98 17.30
CA GLY A 85 -9.77 10.87 16.15
C GLY A 85 -8.37 10.66 15.58
N LEU A 86 -7.66 11.74 15.25
CA LEU A 86 -6.28 11.69 14.73
C LEU A 86 -5.26 12.19 15.75
N TRP A 87 -4.05 11.62 15.70
CA TRP A 87 -2.91 12.07 16.49
C TRP A 87 -1.62 12.07 15.63
N PRO A 88 -0.81 13.13 15.66
CA PRO A 88 -1.02 14.41 16.36
C PRO A 88 -2.12 15.27 15.71
N SER A 89 -2.74 16.14 16.51
CA SER A 89 -3.86 17.01 16.11
C SER A 89 -3.42 18.47 15.86
N THR A 90 -2.31 18.65 15.15
CA THR A 90 -1.70 19.95 14.85
C THR A 90 -2.67 20.87 14.09
N ASN A 91 -2.84 22.12 14.54
CA ASN A 91 -3.68 23.14 13.88
C ASN A 91 -5.08 22.61 13.49
N SER A 92 -5.75 21.91 14.41
CA SER A 92 -7.01 21.21 14.14
C SER A 92 -8.26 21.90 14.69
N ASP A 93 -8.16 23.15 15.16
CA ASP A 93 -9.23 23.87 15.87
C ASP A 93 -10.54 23.99 15.06
N SER A 94 -10.45 24.05 13.74
CA SER A 94 -11.59 24.11 12.81
C SER A 94 -12.00 22.75 12.23
N VAL A 95 -11.31 21.66 12.60
CA VAL A 95 -11.43 20.34 11.99
C VAL A 95 -12.05 19.35 12.96
N ASN A 96 -13.16 18.71 12.56
CA ASN A 96 -13.75 17.65 13.37
C ASN A 96 -13.00 16.32 13.20
N LEU A 97 -11.96 16.12 14.01
CA LEU A 97 -11.11 14.92 14.00
C LEU A 97 -11.83 13.62 14.36
N SER A 98 -12.98 13.67 15.05
CA SER A 98 -13.73 12.46 15.44
C SER A 98 -14.23 11.66 14.23
N LYS A 99 -14.39 12.30 13.07
CA LYS A 99 -14.76 11.65 11.80
C LYS A 99 -13.68 10.68 11.29
N TYR A 100 -12.44 10.88 11.72
CA TYR A 100 -11.25 10.15 11.28
C TYR A 100 -10.83 9.04 12.25
N LYS A 101 -11.65 8.77 13.29
CA LYS A 101 -11.41 7.69 14.26
C LYS A 101 -11.17 6.35 13.61
N LEU A 102 -10.51 5.44 14.34
CA LEU A 102 -10.30 4.06 13.93
C LEU A 102 -11.62 3.35 13.59
N ARG A 103 -11.62 2.61 12.49
CA ARG A 103 -12.75 1.81 11.98
C ARG A 103 -12.31 0.36 11.85
N VAL A 104 -13.26 -0.57 11.99
CA VAL A 104 -13.00 -2.00 11.75
C VAL A 104 -12.44 -2.24 10.34
N GLY A 105 -12.90 -1.45 9.36
CA GLY A 105 -12.38 -1.47 8.00
C GLY A 105 -10.88 -1.23 7.91
N ASP A 106 -10.28 -0.40 8.78
CA ASP A 106 -8.84 -0.13 8.76
C ASP A 106 -8.03 -1.41 9.05
N PHE A 107 -8.52 -2.25 9.97
CA PHE A 107 -7.89 -3.53 10.30
C PHE A 107 -8.04 -4.56 9.17
N VAL A 108 -9.20 -4.59 8.51
CA VAL A 108 -9.41 -5.43 7.32
C VAL A 108 -8.42 -5.05 6.22
N HIS A 109 -8.28 -3.76 5.93
CA HIS A 109 -7.30 -3.27 4.95
C HIS A 109 -5.87 -3.60 5.38
N ALA A 110 -5.49 -3.33 6.62
CA ALA A 110 -4.14 -3.64 7.11
C ALA A 110 -3.81 -5.13 6.96
N PHE A 111 -4.73 -6.03 7.31
CA PHE A 111 -4.54 -7.46 7.17
C PHE A 111 -4.34 -7.89 5.71
N PHE A 112 -5.23 -7.46 4.81
CA PHE A 112 -5.12 -7.82 3.39
C PHE A 112 -3.93 -7.15 2.70
N SER A 113 -3.54 -5.93 3.10
CA SER A 113 -2.31 -5.27 2.64
C SER A 113 -1.06 -6.07 3.00
N VAL A 114 -0.99 -6.63 4.21
CA VAL A 114 0.11 -7.52 4.60
C VAL A 114 0.11 -8.82 3.80
N ILE A 115 -1.06 -9.43 3.57
CA ILE A 115 -1.15 -10.65 2.75
C ILE A 115 -0.69 -10.38 1.32
N VAL A 116 -1.19 -9.31 0.70
CA VAL A 116 -0.79 -8.94 -0.66
C VAL A 116 0.71 -8.68 -0.72
N PHE A 117 1.28 -7.95 0.25
CA PHE A 117 2.71 -7.73 0.30
C PHE A 117 3.52 -9.02 0.49
N ALA A 118 3.10 -9.90 1.40
CA ALA A 118 3.75 -11.19 1.63
C ALA A 118 3.74 -12.05 0.38
N VAL A 119 2.62 -12.08 -0.35
CA VAL A 119 2.54 -12.73 -1.66
C VAL A 119 3.51 -12.08 -2.63
N LEU A 120 3.54 -10.75 -2.77
CA LEU A 120 4.49 -10.06 -3.66
C LEU A 120 5.95 -10.38 -3.31
N SER A 121 6.32 -10.46 -2.03
CA SER A 121 7.65 -10.89 -1.60
C SER A 121 7.93 -12.34 -1.96
N LEU A 122 6.96 -13.24 -1.87
CA LEU A 122 7.10 -14.65 -2.27
C LEU A 122 7.05 -14.87 -3.79
N LEU A 123 6.67 -13.86 -4.56
CA LEU A 123 6.73 -13.85 -6.02
C LEU A 123 8.03 -13.23 -6.55
N ASP A 124 8.84 -12.62 -5.68
CA ASP A 124 10.13 -12.05 -6.05
C ASP A 124 11.19 -13.16 -6.10
N SER A 125 11.84 -13.30 -7.27
CA SER A 125 12.80 -14.37 -7.53
C SER A 125 14.01 -14.34 -6.60
N ASN A 126 14.52 -13.16 -6.23
CA ASN A 126 15.65 -13.05 -5.31
C ASN A 126 15.26 -13.55 -3.91
N THR A 127 14.04 -13.25 -3.46
CA THR A 127 13.50 -13.70 -2.18
C THR A 127 13.29 -15.20 -2.17
N VAL A 128 12.69 -15.75 -3.23
CA VAL A 128 12.47 -17.20 -3.36
C VAL A 128 13.80 -17.94 -3.39
N GLN A 129 14.78 -17.50 -4.19
CA GLN A 129 16.10 -18.12 -4.23
C GLN A 129 16.83 -18.02 -2.88
N CYS A 130 16.67 -16.91 -2.17
CA CYS A 130 17.30 -16.67 -0.87
C CYS A 130 16.74 -17.57 0.25
N PHE A 131 15.42 -17.69 0.37
CA PHE A 131 14.76 -18.39 1.49
C PHE A 131 14.25 -19.78 1.14
N TYR A 132 13.84 -19.98 -0.10
CA TYR A 132 13.11 -21.15 -0.58
C TYR A 132 13.70 -21.70 -1.90
N PRO A 133 15.02 -21.92 -2.03
CA PRO A 133 15.64 -22.33 -3.30
C PRO A 133 15.07 -23.64 -3.85
N SER A 134 14.58 -24.52 -2.97
CA SER A 134 13.93 -25.78 -3.36
C SER A 134 12.58 -25.59 -4.10
N PHE A 135 11.98 -24.40 -4.04
CA PHE A 135 10.70 -24.09 -4.67
C PHE A 135 10.84 -23.58 -6.12
N GLU A 136 12.04 -23.41 -6.67
CA GLU A 136 12.28 -22.93 -8.04
C GLU A 136 11.51 -23.76 -9.09
N SER A 137 11.40 -25.07 -8.88
CA SER A 137 10.65 -25.98 -9.77
C SER A 137 9.12 -25.78 -9.75
N THR A 138 8.58 -25.27 -8.64
CA THR A 138 7.15 -24.99 -8.43
C THR A 138 6.80 -23.51 -8.64
N GLU A 139 7.83 -22.66 -8.73
CA GLU A 139 7.74 -21.20 -8.84
C GLU A 139 6.87 -20.78 -10.02
N LYS A 140 7.06 -21.34 -11.21
CA LYS A 140 6.30 -20.93 -12.42
C LYS A 140 4.78 -21.05 -12.26
N VAL A 141 4.30 -22.12 -11.63
CA VAL A 141 2.86 -22.33 -11.43
C VAL A 141 2.34 -21.35 -10.37
N LEU A 142 3.09 -21.14 -9.29
CA LEU A 142 2.73 -20.20 -8.23
C LEU A 142 2.70 -18.75 -8.74
N LEU A 143 3.71 -18.35 -9.53
CA LEU A 143 3.83 -17.03 -10.14
C LEU A 143 2.67 -16.73 -11.10
N MET A 144 2.13 -17.75 -11.79
CA MET A 144 1.02 -17.56 -12.72
C MET A 144 -0.35 -17.53 -12.01
N ALA A 145 -0.55 -18.35 -10.98
CA ALA A 145 -1.86 -18.52 -10.35
C ALA A 145 -2.10 -17.58 -9.16
N LEU A 146 -1.08 -17.31 -8.36
CA LEU A 146 -1.22 -16.61 -7.08
C LEU A 146 -1.59 -15.12 -7.25
N PRO A 147 -0.97 -14.32 -8.16
CA PRO A 147 -1.32 -12.90 -8.32
C PRO A 147 -2.78 -12.66 -8.75
N PRO A 148 -3.33 -13.38 -9.75
CA PRO A 148 -4.74 -13.21 -10.12
C PRO A 148 -5.71 -13.57 -8.99
N VAL A 149 -5.46 -14.68 -8.28
CA VAL A 149 -6.32 -15.13 -7.18
C VAL A 149 -6.31 -14.12 -6.03
N ILE A 150 -5.12 -13.71 -5.57
CA ILE A 150 -5.05 -12.74 -4.47
C ILE A 150 -5.58 -11.37 -4.90
N GLY A 151 -5.38 -10.96 -6.14
CA GLY A 151 -5.92 -9.72 -6.69
C GLY A 151 -7.45 -9.74 -6.74
N ALA A 152 -8.05 -10.85 -7.13
CA ALA A 152 -9.51 -11.00 -7.14
C ALA A 152 -10.11 -10.95 -5.72
N ILE A 153 -9.51 -11.68 -4.77
CA ILE A 153 -9.96 -11.70 -3.37
C ILE A 153 -9.78 -10.33 -2.72
N SER A 154 -8.58 -9.76 -2.78
CA SER A 154 -8.28 -8.47 -2.16
C SER A 154 -9.08 -7.33 -2.80
N GLY A 155 -9.22 -7.33 -4.13
CA GLY A 155 -10.05 -6.35 -4.85
C GLY A 155 -11.52 -6.43 -4.46
N SER A 156 -12.08 -7.64 -4.31
CA SER A 156 -13.47 -7.81 -3.87
C SER A 156 -13.67 -7.29 -2.44
N ILE A 157 -12.71 -7.53 -1.55
CA ILE A 157 -12.77 -7.09 -0.16
C ILE A 157 -12.62 -5.58 -0.05
N PHE A 158 -11.69 -4.98 -0.79
CA PHE A 158 -11.51 -3.52 -0.82
C PHE A 158 -12.69 -2.81 -1.50
N MET A 159 -13.41 -3.50 -2.38
CA MET A 159 -14.68 -2.99 -2.90
C MET A 159 -15.80 -3.05 -1.85
N ALA A 160 -15.90 -4.16 -1.09
CA ALA A 160 -16.92 -4.32 -0.04
C ALA A 160 -16.69 -3.43 1.18
N PHE A 161 -15.42 -3.16 1.49
CA PHE A 161 -14.98 -2.26 2.55
C PHE A 161 -14.14 -1.17 1.90
N PRO A 162 -14.71 -0.06 1.42
CA PRO A 162 -13.92 1.01 0.81
C PRO A 162 -13.10 1.76 1.86
N ASN A 163 -11.81 1.98 1.57
CA ASN A 163 -10.97 2.87 2.37
C ASN A 163 -11.28 4.33 2.04
N THR A 164 -11.60 5.15 3.05
CA THR A 164 -11.89 6.58 2.89
C THR A 164 -10.75 7.47 3.40
N ARG A 165 -9.58 6.90 3.74
CA ARG A 165 -8.43 7.62 4.27
C ARG A 165 -7.56 8.16 3.15
N ASN A 166 -7.09 9.39 3.32
CA ASN A 166 -6.13 10.06 2.45
C ASN A 166 -4.71 9.88 3.01
N GLY A 167 -4.25 8.62 3.03
CA GLY A 167 -2.92 8.28 3.54
C GLY A 167 -1.79 8.88 2.70
N ILE A 168 -0.56 8.66 3.14
CA ILE A 168 0.64 9.08 2.42
C ILE A 168 0.64 8.45 1.02
N GLY A 169 0.59 9.30 -0.03
CA GLY A 169 0.60 8.88 -1.44
C GLY A 169 -0.71 9.10 -2.21
N TYR A 170 -1.80 9.52 -1.55
CA TYR A 170 -3.05 9.90 -2.22
C TYR A 170 -3.06 11.41 -2.53
N PRO A 171 -3.44 11.83 -3.75
CA PRO A 171 -3.62 13.24 -4.05
C PRO A 171 -4.77 13.81 -3.23
N SER A 172 -4.56 14.98 -2.63
CA SER A 172 -5.60 15.69 -1.91
C SER A 172 -6.73 16.07 -2.87
N SER A 173 -7.97 15.88 -2.44
CA SER A 173 -9.19 16.12 -3.23
C SER A 173 -9.31 17.54 -3.81
N ASP A 174 -8.53 18.48 -3.30
CA ASP A 174 -8.46 19.88 -3.78
C ASP A 174 -7.61 20.05 -5.05
N SER A 175 -6.83 19.04 -5.48
CA SER A 175 -6.02 19.17 -6.71
C SER A 175 -6.84 19.06 -8.01
N SER A 176 -8.12 18.69 -7.92
CA SER A 176 -9.01 18.54 -9.08
C SER A 176 -9.80 19.81 -9.42
N SER A 177 -9.68 20.90 -8.68
CA SER A 177 -10.44 22.13 -8.95
C SER A 177 -9.63 23.28 -9.56
N ASN A 178 -8.33 23.10 -9.84
CA ASN A 178 -7.46 24.19 -10.31
C ASN A 178 -6.78 23.97 -11.68
N SER A 179 -7.22 22.98 -12.46
CA SER A 179 -6.65 22.70 -13.79
C SER A 179 -7.66 22.88 -14.94
N SER A 180 -8.66 23.75 -14.76
CA SER A 180 -9.64 24.08 -15.82
C SER A 180 -9.56 25.50 -16.37
N ASP A 181 -8.60 26.32 -15.95
CA ASP A 181 -8.37 27.64 -16.54
C ASP A 181 -6.86 27.91 -16.66
N GLU A 182 -6.25 27.47 -17.78
CA GLU A 182 -5.39 28.29 -18.65
C GLU A 182 -5.24 27.63 -20.03
#